data_AF-A0A4Y2E2F1-F1
#
_entry.id   AF-A0A4Y2E2F1-F1
#
_cell.length_a   1.000
_cell.length_b   1.000
_cell.length_c   1.000
_cell.angle_alpha   90.00
_cell.angle_beta   90.00
_cell.angle_gamma   90.00
#
_symmetry.space_group_name_H-M   'P 1'
#
loop_
_entity.id
_entity.type
_entity.pdbx_description
1 polymer ?
#
loop_
_entity_poly.entity_id
_entity_poly.type
_entity_poly.pdbx_seq_one_letter_code
_entity_poly.pdbx_strand_id
1 'polypeptide(L)'
;YPPKPYAFNYQITDDHGNVHFRRESGDVSGTVTGSYGYMHTNGIYRTVEYVAGAGGFKAQVKTNEPGVGLGGPGPADVQLSAEPAPPGAYNHVPVVPAAGPSPAVVRQGYPGTKG
;
A
#
# COMPACT_ATOMS: atom_id res chain seq x y z
N TYR A 1 17.65 -10.21 22.19
CA TYR A 1 18.38 -8.99 21.83
C TYR A 1 17.35 -7.88 21.66
N PRO A 2 17.47 -6.72 22.34
CA PRO A 2 16.55 -5.62 22.12
C PRO A 2 16.70 -5.05 20.71
N PRO A 3 15.63 -4.49 20.10
CA PRO A 3 15.72 -3.77 18.84
C PRO A 3 16.78 -2.66 18.93
N LYS A 4 17.60 -2.51 17.88
CA LYS A 4 18.55 -1.40 17.76
C LYS A 4 17.90 -0.31 16.90
N PRO A 5 17.87 0.95 17.37
CA PRO A 5 17.38 2.04 16.56
C PRO A 5 18.15 2.16 15.24
N TYR A 6 17.44 2.54 14.20
CA TYR A 6 18.01 2.80 12.89
C TYR A 6 17.22 3.89 12.18
N ALA A 7 17.85 4.52 11.20
CA ALA A 7 17.18 5.38 10.24
C ALA A 7 17.91 5.27 8.90
N PHE A 8 17.15 5.25 7.81
CA PHE A 8 17.70 5.36 6.47
C PHE A 8 16.74 6.12 5.55
N ASN A 9 17.28 6.63 4.46
CA ASN A 9 16.49 7.20 3.38
C ASN A 9 17.23 7.01 2.04
N TYR A 10 16.46 6.93 0.96
CA TYR A 10 16.97 7.03 -0.39
C TYR A 10 15.92 7.64 -1.32
N GLN A 11 16.41 8.20 -2.41
CA GLN A 11 15.62 8.55 -3.58
C GLN A 11 16.43 8.18 -4.82
N ILE A 12 15.79 7.52 -5.78
CA ILE A 12 16.40 7.09 -7.03
C ILE A 12 15.56 7.67 -8.17
N THR A 13 16.24 8.22 -9.16
CA THR A 13 15.65 8.59 -10.45
C THR A 13 16.22 7.66 -11.50
N ASP A 14 15.38 6.96 -12.25
CA ASP A 14 15.83 6.09 -13.34
C ASP A 14 16.18 6.88 -14.62
N ASP A 15 16.69 6.19 -15.63
CA ASP A 15 17.06 6.78 -16.92
C ASP A 15 15.86 7.39 -17.69
N HIS A 16 14.63 7.07 -17.27
CA HIS A 16 13.39 7.57 -17.84
C HIS A 16 12.78 8.73 -17.03
N GLY A 17 13.43 9.17 -15.95
CA GLY A 17 12.98 10.26 -15.08
C GLY A 17 11.94 9.86 -14.03
N ASN A 18 11.69 8.56 -13.84
CA ASN A 18 10.79 8.08 -12.81
C ASN A 18 11.47 8.12 -11.45
N VAL A 19 10.72 8.46 -10.41
CA VAL A 19 11.24 8.62 -9.05
C VAL A 19 10.73 7.49 -8.17
N HIS A 20 11.63 6.89 -7.39
CA HIS A 20 11.31 5.99 -6.28
C HIS A 20 11.96 6.52 -5.01
N PHE A 21 11.27 6.45 -3.87
CA PHE A 21 11.83 6.89 -2.60
C PHE A 21 11.38 6.01 -1.44
N ARG A 22 12.19 6.00 -0.38
CA ARG A 22 11.80 5.49 0.93
C ARG A 22 12.56 6.23 2.01
N ARG A 23 11.88 6.48 3.14
CA ARG A 23 12.49 6.83 4.42
C ARG A 23 11.87 5.98 5.50
N GLU A 24 12.67 5.48 6.42
CA GLU A 24 12.20 4.63 7.51
C GLU A 24 13.11 4.80 8.72
N SER A 25 12.50 4.72 9.90
CA SER A 25 13.21 4.63 11.17
C SER A 25 12.57 3.59 12.08
N GLY A 26 13.40 2.88 12.82
CA GLY A 26 12.99 2.01 13.91
C GLY A 26 13.48 2.56 15.25
N ASP A 27 12.65 2.47 16.28
CA ASP A 27 13.00 2.89 17.64
C ASP A 27 13.37 1.69 18.56
N VAL A 28 13.72 1.99 19.81
CA VAL A 28 14.10 0.99 20.83
C VAL A 28 12.96 0.06 21.22
N SER A 29 11.70 0.45 20.98
CA SER A 29 10.53 -0.38 21.25
C SER A 29 10.28 -1.41 20.14
N GLY A 30 10.99 -1.29 19.01
CA GLY A 30 10.74 -2.08 17.80
C GLY A 30 9.64 -1.50 16.92
N THR A 31 9.15 -0.29 17.24
CA THR A 31 8.22 0.43 16.37
C THR A 31 8.97 0.98 15.17
N VAL A 32 8.42 0.73 13.98
CA VAL A 32 8.92 1.22 12.70
C VAL A 32 7.96 2.26 12.17
N THR A 33 8.47 3.42 11.76
CA THR A 33 7.72 4.45 11.07
C THR A 33 8.42 4.79 9.76
N GLY A 34 7.65 5.07 8.71
CA GLY A 34 8.26 5.40 7.43
C GLY A 34 7.28 5.84 6.37
N SER A 35 7.85 6.17 5.23
CA SER A 35 7.09 6.40 4.01
C SER A 35 7.87 5.90 2.80
N TYR A 36 7.18 5.30 1.83
CA TYR A 36 7.73 4.97 0.53
C TYR A 36 6.78 5.40 -0.58
N GLY A 37 7.31 5.53 -1.78
CA GLY A 37 6.48 5.86 -2.92
C GLY A 37 7.24 5.90 -4.22
N TYR A 38 6.49 6.19 -5.27
CA TYR A 38 7.01 6.40 -6.59
C TYR A 38 6.20 7.45 -7.36
N MET A 39 6.83 8.06 -8.36
CA MET A 39 6.19 8.95 -9.32
C MET A 39 6.73 8.65 -10.72
N HIS A 40 5.83 8.29 -11.63
CA HIS A 40 6.12 8.10 -13.03
C HIS A 40 6.05 9.45 -13.77
N THR A 41 6.80 9.60 -14.85
CA THR A 41 6.85 10.87 -15.62
C THR A 41 5.52 11.29 -16.23
N ASN A 42 4.57 10.37 -16.39
CA ASN A 42 3.20 10.67 -16.83
C ASN A 42 2.27 11.16 -15.70
N GLY A 43 2.81 11.39 -14.49
CA GLY A 43 2.08 11.91 -13.34
C GLY A 43 1.34 10.87 -12.50
N ILE A 44 1.49 9.57 -12.80
CA ILE A 44 1.00 8.49 -11.93
C ILE A 44 1.90 8.37 -10.71
N TYR A 45 1.31 8.26 -9.52
CA TYR A 45 2.04 8.16 -8.27
C TYR A 45 1.35 7.25 -7.26
N ARG A 46 2.15 6.80 -6.30
CA ARG A 46 1.69 6.27 -5.01
C ARG A 46 2.63 6.76 -3.91
N THR A 47 2.06 7.21 -2.81
CA THR A 47 2.76 7.46 -1.55
C THR A 47 2.09 6.65 -0.45
N VAL A 48 2.89 5.96 0.35
CA VAL A 48 2.44 5.19 1.51
C VAL A 48 3.16 5.72 2.74
N GLU A 49 2.40 6.14 3.75
CA GLU A 49 2.90 6.44 5.09
C GLU A 49 2.47 5.31 6.03
N TYR A 50 3.36 4.84 6.90
CA TYR A 50 3.06 3.68 7.73
C TYR A 50 3.70 3.71 9.11
N VAL A 51 3.07 2.96 10.01
CA VAL A 51 3.56 2.60 11.34
C VAL A 51 3.39 1.09 11.53
N ALA A 52 4.45 0.42 11.98
CA ALA A 52 4.44 -1.00 12.35
C ALA A 52 4.95 -1.13 13.78
N GLY A 53 4.14 -1.72 14.67
CA GLY A 53 4.52 -1.93 16.07
C GLY A 53 3.59 -2.91 16.77
N ALA A 54 3.45 -2.77 18.08
CA ALA A 54 2.58 -3.65 18.89
C ALA A 54 1.11 -3.66 18.42
N GLY A 55 0.64 -2.55 17.83
CA GLY A 55 -0.71 -2.42 17.27
C GLY A 55 -0.87 -2.94 15.84
N GLY A 56 0.09 -3.72 15.33
CA GLY A 56 0.09 -4.19 13.94
C GLY A 56 0.65 -3.17 12.95
N PHE A 57 0.45 -3.45 11.66
CA PHE A 57 0.81 -2.57 10.56
C PHE A 57 -0.38 -1.70 10.17
N LYS A 58 -0.17 -0.39 10.13
CA LYS A 58 -1.17 0.61 9.73
C LYS A 58 -0.58 1.50 8.67
N ALA A 59 -1.36 1.82 7.64
CA ALA A 59 -0.88 2.67 6.55
C ALA A 59 -1.93 3.63 6.01
N GLN A 60 -1.45 4.77 5.51
CA GLN A 60 -2.20 5.70 4.69
C GLN A 60 -1.60 5.69 3.29
N VAL A 61 -2.44 5.41 2.29
CA VAL A 61 -2.04 5.35 0.88
C VAL A 61 -2.69 6.52 0.15
N LYS A 62 -1.88 7.35 -0.49
CA LYS A 62 -2.33 8.36 -1.45
C LYS A 62 -1.88 7.95 -2.86
N THR A 63 -2.80 7.88 -3.81
CA THR A 63 -2.53 7.39 -5.17
C THR A 63 -3.46 7.98 -6.21
N ASN A 64 -3.04 7.99 -7.46
CA ASN A 64 -3.91 8.21 -8.62
C ASN A 64 -3.79 7.08 -9.67
N GLU A 65 -3.37 5.89 -9.24
CA GLU A 65 -3.24 4.72 -10.11
C GLU A 65 -4.61 4.27 -10.68
N PRO A 66 -4.70 4.02 -12.01
CA PRO A 66 -5.91 3.47 -12.61
C PRO A 66 -6.31 2.14 -11.96
N GLY A 67 -7.60 1.98 -11.69
CA GLY A 67 -8.15 0.75 -11.11
C GLY A 67 -8.05 0.65 -9.58
N VAL A 68 -7.45 1.64 -8.91
CA VAL A 68 -7.54 1.75 -7.44
C VAL A 68 -8.86 2.45 -7.08
N GLY A 69 -9.72 1.75 -6.32
CA GLY A 69 -11.07 2.21 -6.01
C GLY A 69 -11.10 3.57 -5.29
N LEU A 70 -11.96 4.48 -5.77
CA LEU A 70 -12.12 5.86 -5.27
C LEU A 70 -12.89 5.99 -3.94
N GLY A 71 -12.63 5.12 -2.95
CA GLY A 71 -13.20 5.27 -1.60
C GLY A 71 -13.96 4.07 -1.03
N GLY A 72 -13.56 2.84 -1.37
CA GLY A 72 -13.95 1.66 -0.59
C GLY A 72 -13.13 1.54 0.71
N PRO A 73 -13.57 0.74 1.70
CA PRO A 73 -12.72 0.42 2.86
C PRO A 73 -11.43 -0.21 2.35
N GLY A 74 -10.28 0.34 2.78
CA GLY A 74 -8.99 -0.26 2.46
C GLY A 74 -8.87 -1.66 3.09
N PRO A 75 -7.97 -2.50 2.58
CA PRO A 75 -7.73 -3.81 3.18
C PRO A 75 -7.11 -3.66 4.57
N ALA A 76 -7.62 -4.38 5.57
CA ALA A 76 -7.12 -4.35 6.95
C ALA A 76 -7.07 -2.91 7.52
N ASP A 77 -5.96 -2.51 8.17
CA ASP A 77 -5.76 -1.18 8.75
C ASP A 77 -5.12 -0.19 7.75
N VAL A 78 -5.55 -0.24 6.50
CA VAL A 78 -5.10 0.67 5.43
C VAL A 78 -6.18 1.70 5.14
N GLN A 79 -5.82 2.98 5.24
CA GLN A 79 -6.63 4.07 4.73
C GLN A 79 -6.19 4.40 3.30
N LEU A 80 -7.12 4.37 2.36
CA LEU A 80 -6.84 4.60 0.94
C LEU A 80 -7.50 5.90 0.48
N SER A 81 -6.69 6.81 -0.02
CA SER A 81 -7.09 8.05 -0.70
C SER A 81 -6.66 7.96 -2.16
N ALA A 82 -7.63 7.75 -3.04
CA ALA A 82 -7.40 7.66 -4.47
C ALA A 82 -7.95 8.92 -5.17
N GLU A 83 -7.16 9.48 -6.07
CA GLU A 83 -7.49 10.63 -6.93
C GLU A 83 -7.61 10.16 -8.39
N PRO A 84 -8.33 10.89 -9.26
CA PRO A 84 -8.36 10.57 -10.69
C PRO A 84 -6.97 10.61 -11.33
N ALA A 85 -6.67 9.63 -12.18
CA ALA A 85 -5.45 9.60 -12.99
C ALA A 85 -5.39 10.77 -13.98
N PRO A 86 -4.19 11.29 -14.34
CA PRO A 86 -4.05 12.31 -15.37
C PRO A 86 -4.60 11.83 -16.73
N PRO A 87 -5.21 12.71 -17.53
CA PRO A 87 -5.62 12.38 -18.89
C PRO A 87 -4.46 11.82 -19.72
N GLY A 88 -4.64 10.67 -20.35
CA GLY A 88 -3.64 10.04 -21.20
C GLY A 88 -2.57 9.22 -20.47
N ALA A 89 -2.63 9.09 -19.15
CA ALA A 89 -1.70 8.27 -18.37
C ALA A 89 -1.92 6.74 -18.52
N TYR A 90 -2.93 6.34 -19.30
CA TYR A 90 -3.45 4.96 -19.39
C TYR A 90 -2.61 3.99 -20.24
N ASN A 91 -1.56 4.47 -20.91
CA ASN A 91 -0.93 3.72 -22.02
C ASN A 91 -0.05 2.51 -21.62
N HIS A 92 -0.03 2.08 -20.34
CA HIS A 92 0.83 0.97 -19.90
C HIS A 92 0.24 -0.06 -18.93
N VAL A 93 -1.06 0.01 -18.61
CA VAL A 93 -1.68 -1.07 -17.82
C VAL A 93 -2.48 -1.98 -18.75
N PRO A 94 -2.15 -3.27 -18.90
CA PRO A 94 -3.16 -4.22 -19.34
C PRO A 94 -4.31 -4.09 -18.34
N VAL A 95 -5.49 -3.74 -18.85
CA VAL A 95 -6.72 -3.80 -18.07
C VAL A 95 -6.88 -5.24 -17.62
N VAL A 96 -6.43 -5.56 -16.41
CA VAL A 96 -7.04 -6.64 -15.66
C VAL A 96 -8.44 -6.13 -15.33
N PRO A 97 -9.51 -6.80 -15.81
CA PRO A 97 -10.84 -6.50 -15.32
C PRO A 97 -10.75 -6.52 -13.79
N ALA A 98 -11.30 -5.49 -13.14
CA ALA A 98 -11.47 -5.48 -11.70
C ALA A 98 -11.92 -6.88 -11.29
N ALA A 99 -11.11 -7.56 -10.46
CA ALA A 99 -11.52 -8.85 -9.91
C ALA A 99 -12.94 -8.63 -9.40
N GLY A 100 -13.89 -9.35 -10.00
CA GLY A 100 -15.28 -9.32 -9.55
C GLY A 100 -15.32 -9.58 -8.05
N PRO A 101 -16.45 -9.27 -7.38
CA PRO A 101 -16.56 -9.51 -5.94
C PRO A 101 -16.05 -10.91 -5.63
N SER A 102 -15.09 -11.01 -4.70
CA SER A 102 -14.60 -12.29 -4.20
C SER A 102 -15.82 -13.19 -3.98
N PRO A 103 -15.84 -14.44 -4.49
CA PRO A 103 -16.95 -15.33 -4.19
C PRO A 103 -17.08 -15.37 -2.67
N ALA A 104 -18.26 -15.00 -2.18
CA ALA A 104 -18.59 -15.09 -0.77
C ALA A 104 -18.21 -16.51 -0.32
N VAL A 105 -17.28 -16.61 0.63
CA VAL A 105 -17.05 -17.88 1.31
C VAL A 105 -18.33 -18.18 2.06
N VAL A 106 -19.18 -19.03 1.47
CA VAL A 106 -20.25 -19.71 2.19
C VAL A 106 -19.57 -20.46 3.32
N ARG A 107 -19.72 -19.97 4.55
CA ARG A 107 -19.32 -20.72 5.75
C ARG A 107 -20.24 -21.92 5.86
N GLN A 108 -19.85 -23.02 5.23
CA GLN A 108 -20.43 -24.32 5.52
C GLN A 108 -20.00 -24.69 6.94
N GLY A 109 -20.97 -24.76 7.85
CA GLY A 109 -20.74 -25.08 9.26
C GLY A 109 -20.07 -26.45 9.41
N TYR A 110 -19.06 -26.52 10.28
CA TYR A 110 -18.53 -27.80 10.74
C TYR A 110 -19.55 -28.45 11.68
N PRO A 111 -20.00 -29.70 11.43
CA PRO A 111 -20.74 -30.45 12.43
C PRO A 111 -19.79 -30.80 13.58
N GLY A 112 -20.15 -30.37 14.78
CA GLY A 112 -19.43 -30.73 16.01
C GLY A 112 -19.54 -32.23 16.27
N THR A 113 -18.40 -32.87 16.52
CA THR A 113 -18.33 -34.21 17.10
C THR A 113 -18.73 -34.12 18.57
N LYS A 114 -19.84 -34.76 18.95
CA LYS A 114 -20.16 -35.02 20.35
C LYS A 114 -19.27 -36.14 20.89
N GLY A 115 -18.74 -35.94 22.10
CA GLY A 115 -18.30 -37.04 22.97
C GLY A 115 -19.47 -37.69 23.69
#